data_AF-A0A498LXN5-F1
#
_entry.id   AF-A0A498LXN5-F1
#
_cell.length_a   1.000
_cell.length_b   1.000
_cell.length_c   1.000
_cell.angle_alpha   90.00
_cell.angle_beta   90.00
_cell.angle_gamma   90.00
#
_symmetry.space_group_name_H-M   'P 1'
#
loop_
_entity.id
_entity.type
_entity.pdbx_description
1 polymer ?
#
loop_
_entity_poly.entity_id
_entity_poly.type
_entity_poly.pdbx_seq_one_letter_code
_entity_poly.pdbx_strand_id
1 'polypeptide(L)'
;MYIKECWKPWAQVRKQFFSSGVNKRSLDCIEKAAFFVTLDDQEEGMMGEDPAVNLDRYAKSLLHGKCYDRWFDKSFSVVVYKNGKNGLNAEHSWADAPAVAHLWEVQTQVSESLAVARALADDVDCHVFPFREFGKGRIKKMKMSPDSFVQMALQLAYYRDRGTFCLTYEASMTRLFREGRTETVRSCSNESCAFVLALEAGEDREHCQKLLRKAAEKHQNLYRLAMTGSGIDRHLFCLYVVSKYLGVESPFLKEVLSEPWRLSTSQTPVQQTELFDLVNHPEFISLGGGFGPVADDGYGVSYIIMGEEMINFHVSCKHSCTETNSHKFGSQISQAMMDLMTLLNPDFKETTKASPDKQS
;
A
#
# COMPACT_ATOMS: atom_id res chain seq x y z
N MET A 1 43.70 -10.21 24.30
CA MET A 1 44.64 -10.20 25.44
C MET A 1 44.26 -9.19 26.55
N TYR A 2 43.26 -8.31 26.37
CA TYR A 2 42.85 -7.31 27.39
C TYR A 2 41.73 -7.71 28.37
N ILE A 3 41.12 -8.89 28.21
CA ILE A 3 39.88 -9.27 28.92
C ILE A 3 40.14 -10.13 30.20
N LYS A 4 41.33 -10.71 30.36
CA LYS A 4 41.63 -11.65 31.47
C LYS A 4 41.63 -11.00 32.87
N GLU A 5 41.89 -9.69 32.97
CA GLU A 5 41.94 -8.99 34.27
C GLU A 5 40.54 -8.69 34.84
N CYS A 6 39.51 -8.62 33.99
CA CYS A 6 38.16 -8.24 34.40
C CYS A 6 37.27 -9.42 34.82
N TRP A 7 37.63 -10.66 34.47
CA TRP A 7 36.78 -11.84 34.72
C TRP A 7 36.62 -12.19 36.20
N LYS A 8 37.70 -12.12 36.98
CA LYS A 8 37.64 -12.41 38.42
C LYS A 8 36.77 -11.38 39.16
N PRO A 9 36.96 -10.06 38.96
CA PRO A 9 36.04 -9.06 39.49
C PRO A 9 34.58 -9.26 39.02
N TRP A 10 34.37 -9.52 37.73
CA TRP A 10 33.02 -9.71 37.20
C TRP A 10 32.31 -10.92 37.81
N ALA A 11 32.98 -12.06 37.94
CA ALA A 11 32.41 -13.25 38.57
C ALA A 11 32.01 -13.01 40.04
N GLN A 12 32.83 -12.24 40.78
CA GLN A 12 32.52 -11.86 42.17
C GLN A 12 31.30 -10.94 42.23
N VAL A 13 31.25 -9.90 41.41
CA VAL A 13 30.11 -8.96 41.30
C VAL A 13 28.83 -9.69 40.88
N ARG A 14 28.91 -10.56 39.87
CA ARG A 14 27.76 -11.36 39.39
C ARG A 14 27.19 -12.22 40.53
N LYS A 15 28.04 -12.89 41.30
CA LYS A 15 27.61 -13.70 42.45
C LYS A 15 26.99 -12.84 43.57
N GLN A 16 27.58 -11.68 43.86
CA GLN A 16 27.13 -10.82 44.94
C GLN A 16 25.81 -10.10 44.63
N PHE A 17 25.67 -9.54 43.43
CA PHE A 17 24.59 -8.61 43.10
C PHE A 17 23.49 -9.19 42.20
N PHE A 18 23.73 -10.31 41.52
CA PHE A 18 22.76 -10.93 40.60
C PHE A 18 22.27 -12.31 41.05
N SER A 19 22.54 -12.70 42.30
CA SER A 19 22.13 -14.01 42.85
C SER A 19 20.69 -14.07 43.37
N SER A 20 20.00 -12.95 43.51
CA SER A 20 18.63 -12.90 44.04
C SER A 20 17.80 -11.72 43.50
N GLY A 21 16.50 -11.72 43.80
CA GLY A 21 15.61 -10.58 43.57
C GLY A 21 15.40 -10.21 42.10
N VAL A 22 15.25 -8.91 41.84
CA VAL A 22 15.03 -8.37 40.50
C VAL A 22 16.24 -8.62 39.59
N ASN A 23 17.46 -8.40 40.10
CA ASN A 23 18.69 -8.55 39.34
C ASN A 23 18.88 -9.97 38.79
N LYS A 24 18.57 -11.00 39.58
CA LYS A 24 18.61 -12.40 39.11
C LYS A 24 17.67 -12.63 37.94
N ARG A 25 16.43 -12.11 38.02
CA ARG A 25 15.43 -12.26 36.96
C ARG A 25 15.83 -11.48 35.70
N SER A 26 16.36 -10.27 35.85
CA SER A 26 16.87 -9.49 34.71
C SER A 26 18.03 -10.19 34.02
N LEU A 27 18.98 -10.72 34.80
CA LEU A 27 20.12 -11.47 34.25
C LEU A 27 19.67 -12.75 33.54
N ASP A 28 18.74 -13.51 34.12
CA ASP A 28 18.17 -14.70 33.48
C ASP A 28 17.50 -14.38 32.13
N CYS A 29 16.83 -13.23 32.02
CA CYS A 29 16.27 -12.75 30.76
C CYS A 29 17.37 -12.44 29.73
N ILE A 30 18.43 -11.73 30.13
CA ILE A 30 19.56 -11.39 29.25
C ILE A 30 20.27 -12.67 28.76
N GLU A 31 20.51 -13.63 29.66
CA GLU A 31 21.18 -14.90 29.35
C GLU A 31 20.34 -15.77 28.40
N LYS A 32 19.01 -15.80 28.58
CA LYS A 32 18.09 -16.58 27.72
C LYS A 32 17.71 -15.90 26.41
N ALA A 33 17.94 -14.60 26.25
CA ALA A 33 17.69 -13.90 24.99
C ALA A 33 18.41 -14.59 23.81
N ALA A 34 17.89 -14.51 22.58
CA ALA A 34 18.60 -15.08 21.43
C ALA A 34 19.93 -14.34 21.15
N PHE A 35 19.88 -13.01 21.22
CA PHE A 35 21.01 -12.10 21.03
C PHE A 35 20.69 -10.75 21.69
N PHE A 36 21.69 -9.85 21.74
CA PHE A 36 21.50 -8.50 22.24
C PHE A 36 21.44 -7.50 21.08
N VAL A 37 20.63 -6.44 21.20
CA VAL A 37 20.62 -5.33 20.25
C VAL A 37 20.98 -4.06 21.01
N THR A 38 22.04 -3.39 20.58
CA THR A 38 22.39 -2.07 21.08
C THR A 38 21.95 -1.01 20.07
N LEU A 39 21.10 -0.09 20.50
CA LEU A 39 20.77 1.12 19.76
C LEU A 39 21.69 2.24 20.26
N ASP A 40 22.75 2.53 19.50
CA ASP A 40 23.75 3.53 19.84
C ASP A 40 23.34 4.92 19.33
N ASP A 41 23.56 5.94 20.15
CA ASP A 41 23.21 7.34 19.83
C ASP A 41 24.28 8.04 18.98
N GLN A 42 25.46 7.44 18.83
CA GLN A 42 26.55 7.95 18.00
C GLN A 42 26.32 7.63 16.52
N GLU A 43 27.00 8.38 15.66
CA GLU A 43 27.05 8.15 14.22
C GLU A 43 28.45 7.64 13.86
N GLU A 44 28.51 6.46 13.22
CA GLU A 44 29.77 5.84 12.82
C GLU A 44 29.80 5.53 11.32
N GLY A 45 30.93 5.02 10.82
CA GLY A 45 31.16 4.72 9.42
C GLY A 45 32.13 5.70 8.75
N MET A 46 31.94 5.94 7.45
CA MET A 46 32.84 6.78 6.61
C MET A 46 32.59 8.28 6.82
N MET A 47 32.75 8.75 8.06
CA MET A 47 32.47 10.14 8.47
C MET A 47 33.77 10.94 8.57
N GLY A 48 34.31 11.37 7.42
CA GLY A 48 35.55 12.16 7.31
C GLY A 48 36.29 11.92 5.99
N GLU A 49 37.31 12.73 5.70
CA GLU A 49 38.08 12.62 4.45
C GLU A 49 39.02 11.41 4.40
N ASP A 50 39.54 10.96 5.54
CA ASP A 50 40.46 9.82 5.62
C ASP A 50 39.70 8.50 5.87
N PRO A 51 39.67 7.58 4.89
CA PRO A 51 38.98 6.29 5.03
C PRO A 51 39.53 5.40 6.15
N ALA A 52 40.85 5.40 6.37
CA ALA A 52 41.48 4.50 7.34
C ALA A 52 41.14 4.93 8.78
N VAL A 53 41.22 6.22 9.06
CA VAL A 53 40.86 6.77 10.37
C VAL A 53 39.39 6.53 10.70
N ASN A 54 38.52 6.65 9.70
CA ASN A 54 37.09 6.35 9.83
C ASN A 54 36.83 4.89 10.20
N LEU A 55 37.52 3.96 9.53
CA LEU A 55 37.39 2.52 9.81
C LEU A 55 37.95 2.18 11.19
N ASP A 56 39.08 2.77 11.60
CA ASP A 56 39.64 2.58 12.93
C ASP A 56 38.68 3.03 14.04
N ARG A 57 38.07 4.21 13.87
CA ARG A 57 37.06 4.73 14.82
C ARG A 57 35.87 3.78 14.90
N TYR A 58 35.35 3.37 13.76
CA TYR A 58 34.21 2.48 13.67
C TYR A 58 34.49 1.10 14.29
N ALA A 59 35.65 0.50 13.99
CA ALA A 59 36.07 -0.77 14.56
C ALA A 59 36.24 -0.68 16.09
N LYS A 60 36.83 0.40 16.61
CA LYS A 60 36.96 0.64 18.06
C LYS A 60 35.59 0.72 18.73
N SER A 61 34.66 1.46 18.13
CA SER A 61 33.29 1.58 18.60
C SER A 61 32.57 0.22 18.67
N LEU A 62 32.78 -0.66 17.67
CA LEU A 62 32.24 -2.02 17.68
C LEU A 62 32.92 -2.95 18.70
N LEU A 63 34.20 -2.73 18.99
CA LEU A 63 34.95 -3.54 19.94
C LEU A 63 34.52 -3.31 21.39
N HIS A 64 34.31 -2.06 21.80
CA HIS A 64 34.07 -1.75 23.22
C HIS A 64 32.89 -0.80 23.50
N GLY A 65 32.33 -0.12 22.49
CA GLY A 65 31.28 0.89 22.69
C GLY A 65 31.71 1.93 23.72
N LYS A 66 30.77 2.31 24.60
CA LYS A 66 31.01 3.22 25.74
C LYS A 66 31.31 2.47 27.05
N CYS A 67 31.50 1.15 26.98
CA CYS A 67 31.74 0.24 28.10
C CYS A 67 30.57 0.03 29.10
N TYR A 68 29.43 0.70 28.93
CA TYR A 68 28.22 0.52 29.77
C TYR A 68 26.96 0.20 28.97
N ASP A 69 27.06 0.22 27.65
CA ASP A 69 25.98 0.07 26.68
C ASP A 69 26.09 -1.27 25.90
N ARG A 70 26.90 -2.20 26.41
CA ARG A 70 27.14 -3.52 25.83
C ARG A 70 27.06 -4.60 26.91
N TRP A 71 26.62 -5.80 26.53
CA TRP A 71 26.64 -6.98 27.40
C TRP A 71 27.57 -8.05 26.81
N PHE A 72 28.86 -7.97 27.15
CA PHE A 72 29.91 -8.78 26.53
C PHE A 72 29.86 -10.28 26.85
N ASP A 73 29.09 -10.71 27.85
CA ASP A 73 28.84 -12.14 28.12
C ASP A 73 27.87 -12.77 27.11
N LYS A 74 27.22 -11.97 26.26
CA LYS A 74 26.31 -12.49 25.24
C LYS A 74 27.10 -13.03 24.05
N SER A 75 26.69 -14.20 23.55
CA SER A 75 27.24 -14.84 22.34
C SER A 75 27.51 -13.86 21.20
N PHE A 76 26.54 -13.01 20.89
CA PHE A 76 26.74 -11.86 20.02
C PHE A 76 25.73 -10.75 20.31
N SER A 77 26.13 -9.53 19.94
CA SER A 77 25.33 -8.32 20.00
C SER A 77 25.34 -7.63 18.63
N VAL A 78 24.16 -7.24 18.14
CA VAL A 78 23.99 -6.39 16.97
C VAL A 78 24.00 -4.93 17.44
N VAL A 79 24.94 -4.14 16.96
CA VAL A 79 25.02 -2.71 17.25
C VAL A 79 24.43 -1.94 16.08
N VAL A 80 23.46 -1.07 16.33
CA VAL A 80 22.82 -0.19 15.33
C VAL A 80 23.04 1.25 15.75
N TYR A 81 23.73 2.01 14.93
CA TYR A 81 24.05 3.43 15.14
C TYR A 81 22.90 4.32 14.65
N LYS A 82 22.87 5.56 15.14
CA LYS A 82 21.84 6.55 14.83
C LYS A 82 21.64 6.80 13.33
N ASN A 83 22.71 6.72 12.54
CA ASN A 83 22.68 6.91 11.07
C ASN A 83 22.35 5.62 10.29
N GLY A 84 21.93 4.54 10.97
CA GLY A 84 21.58 3.25 10.36
C GLY A 84 22.78 2.36 10.03
N LYS A 85 24.02 2.81 10.27
CA LYS A 85 25.18 1.91 10.26
C LYS A 85 25.05 0.88 11.37
N ASN A 86 25.64 -0.28 11.19
CA ASN A 86 25.50 -1.37 12.15
C ASN A 86 26.75 -2.25 12.17
N GLY A 87 26.88 -3.12 13.16
CA GLY A 87 27.98 -4.06 13.27
C GLY A 87 27.68 -5.17 14.24
N LEU A 88 28.58 -6.14 14.33
CA LEU A 88 28.50 -7.23 15.28
C LEU A 88 29.64 -7.15 16.28
N ASN A 89 29.29 -7.37 17.54
CA ASN A 89 30.23 -7.74 18.59
C ASN A 89 29.94 -9.19 18.96
N ALA A 90 30.95 -10.06 18.92
CA ALA A 90 30.76 -11.49 19.17
C ALA A 90 31.72 -11.98 20.25
N GLU A 91 31.21 -12.78 21.16
CA GLU A 91 32.00 -13.50 22.14
C GLU A 91 32.57 -14.76 21.48
N HIS A 92 33.89 -14.92 21.58
CA HIS A 92 34.64 -15.86 20.74
C HIS A 92 34.53 -17.32 21.21
N SER A 93 34.16 -17.59 22.47
CA SER A 93 33.97 -18.97 22.95
C SER A 93 32.74 -19.65 22.34
N TRP A 94 31.78 -18.87 21.85
CA TRP A 94 30.54 -19.37 21.25
C TRP A 94 30.70 -19.80 19.78
N ALA A 95 31.42 -19.02 18.96
CA ALA A 95 31.57 -19.30 17.53
C ALA A 95 32.86 -18.73 16.95
N ASP A 96 33.35 -19.38 15.88
CA ASP A 96 34.49 -18.90 15.09
C ASP A 96 34.08 -17.79 14.12
N ALA A 97 35.05 -16.99 13.68
CA ALA A 97 34.84 -15.87 12.78
C ALA A 97 34.04 -16.20 11.50
N PRO A 98 34.23 -17.35 10.80
CA PRO A 98 33.44 -17.68 9.62
C PRO A 98 31.94 -17.84 9.90
N ALA A 99 31.56 -18.39 11.06
CA ALA A 99 30.15 -18.55 11.43
C ALA A 99 29.49 -17.18 11.68
N VAL A 100 30.21 -16.26 12.32
CA VAL A 100 29.75 -14.87 12.53
C VAL A 100 29.71 -14.10 11.20
N ALA A 101 30.65 -14.36 10.29
CA ALA A 101 30.67 -13.76 8.95
C ALA A 101 29.46 -14.18 8.11
N HIS A 102 29.05 -15.44 8.13
CA HIS A 102 27.82 -15.88 7.46
C HIS A 102 26.56 -15.25 8.04
N LEU A 103 26.50 -15.06 9.36
CA LEU A 103 25.41 -14.29 9.98
C LEU A 103 25.38 -12.84 9.44
N TRP A 104 26.55 -12.26 9.19
CA TRP A 104 26.69 -10.90 8.65
C TRP A 104 26.30 -10.78 7.16
N GLU A 105 26.39 -11.85 6.36
CA GLU A 105 25.98 -11.82 4.94
C GLU A 105 24.50 -11.43 4.76
N VAL A 106 23.66 -11.66 5.77
CA VAL A 106 22.27 -11.17 5.82
C VAL A 106 22.20 -9.64 5.69
N GLN A 107 23.20 -8.91 6.18
CA GLN A 107 23.26 -7.44 6.08
C GLN A 107 23.37 -6.98 4.62
N THR A 108 24.05 -7.74 3.76
CA THR A 108 24.11 -7.45 2.32
C THR A 108 22.72 -7.59 1.70
N GLN A 109 22.01 -8.68 2.00
CA GLN A 109 20.64 -8.91 1.53
C GLN A 109 19.67 -7.83 2.02
N VAL A 110 19.80 -7.39 3.28
CA VAL A 110 19.01 -6.28 3.84
C VAL A 110 19.31 -4.98 3.11
N SER A 111 20.59 -4.72 2.81
CA SER A 111 21.00 -3.49 2.13
C SER A 111 20.54 -3.45 0.66
N GLU A 112 20.63 -4.58 -0.04
CA GLU A 112 20.09 -4.76 -1.40
C GLU A 112 18.57 -4.63 -1.41
N SER A 113 17.88 -5.29 -0.48
CA SER A 113 16.42 -5.18 -0.33
C SER A 113 15.98 -3.75 -0.01
N LEU A 114 16.74 -3.03 0.83
CA LEU A 114 16.51 -1.62 1.15
C LEU A 114 16.70 -0.72 -0.08
N ALA A 115 17.72 -0.98 -0.91
CA ALA A 115 17.91 -0.24 -2.15
C ALA A 115 16.73 -0.43 -3.12
N VAL A 116 16.24 -1.67 -3.27
CA VAL A 116 15.04 -1.97 -4.07
C VAL A 116 13.81 -1.29 -3.48
N ALA A 117 13.58 -1.40 -2.17
CA ALA A 117 12.43 -0.80 -1.51
C ALA A 117 12.42 0.74 -1.63
N ARG A 118 13.59 1.38 -1.50
CA ARG A 118 13.74 2.83 -1.70
C ARG A 118 13.44 3.22 -3.14
N ALA A 119 14.02 2.53 -4.12
CA ALA A 119 13.76 2.81 -5.53
C ALA A 119 12.26 2.66 -5.87
N LEU A 120 11.58 1.64 -5.32
CA LEU A 120 10.13 1.48 -5.49
C LEU A 120 9.33 2.60 -4.80
N ALA A 121 9.72 3.00 -3.59
CA ALA A 121 9.02 4.06 -2.85
C ALA A 121 9.20 5.43 -3.51
N ASP A 122 10.41 5.74 -3.98
CA ASP A 122 10.77 6.99 -4.64
C ASP A 122 10.10 7.11 -6.03
N ASP A 123 9.70 6.00 -6.63
CA ASP A 123 9.04 5.96 -7.95
C ASP A 123 7.50 6.03 -7.86
N VAL A 124 6.89 6.07 -6.67
CA VAL A 124 5.42 6.18 -6.54
C VAL A 124 4.98 7.64 -6.57
N ASP A 125 4.19 7.99 -7.59
CA ASP A 125 3.40 9.22 -7.63
C ASP A 125 2.05 8.96 -6.95
N CYS A 126 1.64 9.82 -6.00
CA CYS A 126 0.41 9.67 -5.24
C CYS A 126 -0.34 11.00 -5.08
N HIS A 127 -1.63 10.98 -5.40
CA HIS A 127 -2.55 12.09 -5.21
C HIS A 127 -3.81 11.63 -4.48
N VAL A 128 -4.05 12.22 -3.31
CA VAL A 128 -5.23 11.96 -2.48
C VAL A 128 -6.05 13.23 -2.40
N PHE A 129 -7.35 13.13 -2.67
CA PHE A 129 -8.23 14.30 -2.67
C PHE A 129 -9.67 13.96 -2.23
N PRO A 130 -10.31 14.85 -1.46
CA PRO A 130 -11.73 14.74 -1.16
C PRO A 130 -12.57 15.33 -2.31
N PHE A 131 -13.57 14.58 -2.76
CA PHE A 131 -14.64 15.06 -3.63
C PHE A 131 -15.87 15.40 -2.76
N ARG A 132 -16.30 16.66 -2.77
CA ARG A 132 -17.30 17.23 -1.83
C ARG A 132 -18.51 17.85 -2.53
N GLU A 133 -18.53 17.83 -3.85
CA GLU A 133 -19.60 18.38 -4.67
C GLU A 133 -20.88 17.55 -4.50
N PHE A 134 -20.73 16.24 -4.26
CA PHE A 134 -21.78 15.34 -3.82
C PHE A 134 -21.21 13.99 -3.34
N GLY A 135 -22.01 13.22 -2.61
CA GLY A 135 -21.69 11.85 -2.22
C GLY A 135 -22.79 10.84 -2.58
N LYS A 136 -22.82 9.71 -1.85
CA LYS A 136 -23.78 8.62 -2.11
C LYS A 136 -25.24 9.05 -2.06
N GLY A 137 -25.58 10.06 -1.27
CA GLY A 137 -26.96 10.50 -1.08
C GLY A 137 -27.57 11.05 -2.36
N ARG A 138 -26.81 11.86 -3.09
CA ARG A 138 -27.25 12.40 -4.39
C ARG A 138 -27.23 11.32 -5.46
N ILE A 139 -26.21 10.46 -5.49
CA ILE A 139 -26.13 9.36 -6.46
C ILE A 139 -27.34 8.41 -6.33
N LYS A 140 -27.72 8.06 -5.10
CA LYS A 140 -28.90 7.23 -4.83
C LYS A 140 -30.20 7.88 -5.30
N LYS A 141 -30.35 9.22 -5.19
CA LYS A 141 -31.52 9.94 -5.74
C LYS A 141 -31.64 9.79 -7.25
N MET A 142 -30.53 9.58 -7.97
CA MET A 142 -30.53 9.28 -9.42
C MET A 142 -30.87 7.81 -9.74
N LYS A 143 -31.22 7.01 -8.73
CA LYS A 143 -31.52 5.58 -8.80
C LYS A 143 -30.35 4.74 -9.34
N MET A 144 -29.13 5.07 -8.92
CA MET A 144 -27.92 4.34 -9.31
C MET A 144 -27.11 3.92 -8.07
N SER A 145 -26.39 2.80 -8.17
CA SER A 145 -25.44 2.41 -7.13
C SER A 145 -24.30 3.43 -7.06
N PRO A 146 -23.94 3.91 -5.86
CA PRO A 146 -22.77 4.77 -5.67
C PRO A 146 -21.48 4.16 -6.23
N ASP A 147 -21.31 2.86 -6.03
CA ASP A 147 -20.14 2.13 -6.51
C ASP A 147 -20.08 2.07 -8.04
N SER A 148 -21.20 1.70 -8.68
CA SER A 148 -21.28 1.68 -10.15
C SER A 148 -21.17 3.07 -10.76
N PHE A 149 -21.65 4.12 -10.09
CA PHE A 149 -21.44 5.50 -10.51
C PHE A 149 -19.95 5.83 -10.56
N VAL A 150 -19.22 5.56 -9.48
CA VAL A 150 -17.78 5.83 -9.39
C VAL A 150 -17.05 5.02 -10.46
N GLN A 151 -17.37 3.73 -10.61
CA GLN A 151 -16.73 2.88 -11.62
C GLN A 151 -16.95 3.38 -13.05
N MET A 152 -18.15 3.87 -13.40
CA MET A 152 -18.38 4.50 -14.71
C MET A 152 -17.62 5.83 -14.87
N ALA A 153 -17.50 6.61 -13.79
CA ALA A 153 -16.69 7.83 -13.81
C ALA A 153 -15.19 7.51 -14.01
N LEU A 154 -14.69 6.42 -13.42
CA LEU A 154 -13.32 5.95 -13.63
C LEU A 154 -13.08 5.50 -15.07
N GLN A 155 -14.03 4.81 -15.70
CA GLN A 155 -13.94 4.44 -17.13
C GLN A 155 -13.89 5.68 -18.04
N LEU A 156 -14.74 6.68 -17.77
CA LEU A 156 -14.75 7.94 -18.50
C LEU A 156 -13.44 8.73 -18.30
N ALA A 157 -12.99 8.86 -17.06
CA ALA A 157 -11.74 9.56 -16.73
C ALA A 157 -10.54 8.90 -17.40
N TYR A 158 -10.47 7.55 -17.40
CA TYR A 158 -9.37 6.83 -18.03
C TYR A 158 -9.35 7.03 -19.54
N TYR A 159 -10.51 6.94 -20.20
CA TYR A 159 -10.61 7.18 -21.63
C TYR A 159 -10.19 8.62 -22.00
N ARG A 160 -10.57 9.63 -21.21
CA ARG A 160 -10.14 11.02 -21.42
C ARG A 160 -8.65 11.24 -21.20
N ASP A 161 -8.04 10.49 -20.28
CA ASP A 161 -6.61 10.60 -19.99
C ASP A 161 -5.74 9.88 -21.02
N ARG A 162 -6.13 8.67 -21.45
CA ARG A 162 -5.33 7.75 -22.27
C ARG A 162 -5.83 7.57 -23.71
N GLY A 163 -7.01 8.07 -24.04
CA GLY A 163 -7.63 7.92 -25.36
C GLY A 163 -8.04 6.49 -25.74
N THR A 164 -7.94 5.55 -24.82
CA THR A 164 -8.20 4.12 -25.04
C THR A 164 -8.86 3.50 -23.81
N PHE A 165 -9.40 2.29 -23.96
CA PHE A 165 -9.89 1.48 -22.85
C PHE A 165 -8.82 0.49 -22.39
N CYS A 166 -8.87 0.09 -21.13
CA CYS A 166 -7.97 -0.91 -20.58
C CYS A 166 -8.68 -1.92 -19.69
N LEU A 167 -8.02 -3.05 -19.43
CA LEU A 167 -8.48 -3.98 -18.40
C LEU A 167 -8.52 -3.26 -17.05
N THR A 168 -9.73 -3.19 -16.50
CA THR A 168 -9.98 -2.61 -15.18
C THR A 168 -10.27 -3.71 -14.18
N TYR A 169 -9.43 -3.80 -13.16
CA TYR A 169 -9.64 -4.67 -12.01
C TYR A 169 -10.45 -3.92 -10.95
N GLU A 170 -11.48 -4.54 -10.42
CA GLU A 170 -12.13 -4.13 -9.17
C GLU A 170 -12.18 -5.32 -8.20
N ALA A 171 -11.80 -5.08 -6.94
CA ALA A 171 -11.90 -6.10 -5.90
C ALA A 171 -13.36 -6.30 -5.42
N SER A 172 -13.89 -7.51 -5.60
CA SER A 172 -15.16 -7.94 -4.98
C SER A 172 -14.91 -8.98 -3.91
N MET A 173 -15.54 -8.80 -2.74
CA MET A 173 -15.36 -9.69 -1.59
C MET A 173 -16.17 -10.98 -1.74
N THR A 174 -15.54 -12.13 -1.57
CA THR A 174 -16.19 -13.45 -1.64
C THR A 174 -16.47 -14.05 -0.26
N ARG A 175 -16.71 -13.20 0.75
CA ARG A 175 -16.91 -13.60 2.16
C ARG A 175 -18.15 -14.47 2.43
N LEU A 176 -18.99 -14.70 1.43
CA LEU A 176 -20.06 -15.70 1.47
C LEU A 176 -19.52 -17.15 1.49
N PHE A 177 -18.26 -17.34 1.07
CA PHE A 177 -17.58 -18.63 1.07
C PHE A 177 -16.60 -18.74 2.22
N ARG A 178 -16.41 -19.96 2.73
CA ARG A 178 -15.37 -20.26 3.72
C ARG A 178 -14.01 -19.86 3.17
N GLU A 179 -13.23 -19.11 3.97
CA GLU A 179 -11.90 -18.60 3.58
C GLU A 179 -11.90 -17.68 2.35
N GLY A 180 -13.09 -17.21 1.93
CA GLY A 180 -13.25 -16.29 0.80
C GLY A 180 -12.48 -14.99 1.01
N ARG A 181 -11.63 -14.66 0.03
CA ARG A 181 -10.90 -13.39 -0.05
C ARG A 181 -11.58 -12.48 -1.06
N THR A 182 -11.09 -12.47 -2.29
CA THR A 182 -11.59 -11.60 -3.35
C THR A 182 -11.71 -12.33 -4.68
N GLU A 183 -12.66 -11.87 -5.50
CA GLU A 183 -12.79 -12.13 -6.93
C GLU A 183 -12.65 -10.79 -7.69
N THR A 184 -12.39 -10.84 -8.99
CA THR A 184 -12.30 -9.66 -9.86
C THR A 184 -13.66 -9.31 -10.45
N VAL A 185 -14.03 -8.04 -10.37
CA VAL A 185 -15.04 -7.43 -11.24
C VAL A 185 -14.29 -6.71 -12.36
N ARG A 186 -14.65 -7.04 -13.61
CA ARG A 186 -14.09 -6.39 -14.80
C ARG A 186 -14.95 -5.18 -15.14
N SER A 187 -14.66 -4.04 -14.51
CA SER A 187 -15.48 -2.82 -14.61
C SER A 187 -15.47 -2.21 -16.02
N CYS A 188 -14.41 -2.45 -16.79
CA CYS A 188 -14.39 -2.19 -18.22
C CYS A 188 -15.17 -3.28 -18.97
N SER A 189 -16.32 -2.90 -19.52
CA SER A 189 -17.26 -3.77 -20.23
C SER A 189 -17.67 -3.13 -21.56
N ASN A 190 -18.22 -3.92 -22.48
CA ASN A 190 -18.74 -3.37 -23.74
C ASN A 190 -19.79 -2.27 -23.50
N GLU A 191 -20.61 -2.42 -22.46
CA GLU A 191 -21.60 -1.43 -22.06
C GLU A 191 -20.97 -0.14 -21.53
N SER A 192 -19.91 -0.22 -20.71
CA SER A 192 -19.20 0.97 -20.25
C SER A 192 -18.47 1.68 -21.40
N CYS A 193 -17.84 0.91 -22.31
CA CYS A 193 -17.18 1.48 -23.49
C CYS A 193 -18.18 2.19 -24.41
N ALA A 194 -19.33 1.57 -24.69
CA ALA A 194 -20.37 2.18 -25.51
C ALA A 194 -20.90 3.49 -24.88
N PHE A 195 -21.12 3.50 -23.57
CA PHE A 195 -21.50 4.71 -22.85
C PHE A 195 -20.46 5.82 -22.98
N VAL A 196 -19.19 5.52 -22.69
CA VAL A 196 -18.10 6.51 -22.74
C VAL A 196 -17.94 7.08 -24.15
N LEU A 197 -17.96 6.23 -25.18
CA LEU A 197 -17.85 6.66 -26.57
C LEU A 197 -19.00 7.58 -26.98
N ALA A 198 -20.25 7.23 -26.65
CA ALA A 198 -21.41 8.07 -26.98
C ALA A 198 -21.36 9.43 -26.29
N LEU A 199 -20.94 9.47 -25.01
CA LEU A 199 -20.82 10.72 -24.27
C LEU A 199 -19.73 11.62 -24.86
N GLU A 200 -18.57 11.08 -25.18
CA GLU A 200 -17.44 11.84 -25.75
C GLU A 200 -17.68 12.25 -27.22
N ALA A 201 -18.52 11.50 -27.95
CA ALA A 201 -18.99 11.89 -29.28
C ALA A 201 -20.03 13.03 -29.24
N GLY A 202 -20.52 13.43 -28.07
CA GLY A 202 -21.55 14.45 -27.92
C GLY A 202 -22.91 14.00 -28.44
N GLU A 203 -23.22 12.71 -28.34
CA GLU A 203 -24.52 12.18 -28.73
C GLU A 203 -25.66 12.73 -27.86
N ASP A 204 -26.89 12.47 -28.29
CA ASP A 204 -28.08 12.92 -27.57
C ASP A 204 -28.07 12.51 -26.09
N ARG A 205 -28.54 13.41 -25.24
CA ARG A 205 -28.49 13.27 -23.79
C ARG A 205 -29.31 12.07 -23.31
N GLU A 206 -30.50 11.86 -23.85
CA GLU A 206 -31.36 10.74 -23.47
C GLU A 206 -30.71 9.41 -23.87
N HIS A 207 -30.04 9.39 -25.03
CA HIS A 207 -29.24 8.25 -25.46
C HIS A 207 -28.10 7.94 -24.48
N CYS A 208 -27.29 8.94 -24.14
CA CYS A 208 -26.18 8.80 -23.19
C CYS A 208 -26.66 8.33 -21.81
N GLN A 209 -27.79 8.86 -21.31
CA GLN A 209 -28.38 8.40 -20.05
C GLN A 209 -28.79 6.93 -20.09
N LYS A 210 -29.39 6.49 -21.18
CA LYS A 210 -29.79 5.09 -21.36
C LYS A 210 -28.57 4.16 -21.36
N LEU A 211 -27.51 4.55 -22.06
CA LEU A 211 -26.26 3.79 -22.07
C LEU A 211 -25.59 3.77 -20.69
N LEU A 212 -25.54 4.90 -19.98
CA LEU A 212 -25.01 4.96 -18.61
C LEU A 212 -25.75 4.01 -17.67
N ARG A 213 -27.10 3.99 -17.72
CA ARG A 213 -27.90 3.08 -16.90
C ARG A 213 -27.61 1.61 -17.24
N LYS A 214 -27.53 1.27 -18.52
CA LYS A 214 -27.18 -0.08 -18.98
C LYS A 214 -25.79 -0.51 -18.50
N ALA A 215 -24.80 0.38 -18.57
CA ALA A 215 -23.44 0.13 -18.11
C ALA A 215 -23.38 -0.05 -16.58
N ALA A 216 -24.11 0.78 -15.83
CA ALA A 216 -24.22 0.63 -14.38
C ALA A 216 -24.93 -0.67 -13.98
N GLU A 217 -26.01 -1.06 -14.64
CA GLU A 217 -26.70 -2.33 -14.41
C GLU A 217 -25.79 -3.53 -14.71
N LYS A 218 -25.04 -3.47 -15.81
CA LYS A 218 -24.03 -4.48 -16.15
C LYS A 218 -22.99 -4.62 -15.06
N HIS A 219 -22.43 -3.50 -14.59
CA HIS A 219 -21.46 -3.47 -13.50
C HIS A 219 -22.00 -4.12 -12.24
N GLN A 220 -23.20 -3.73 -11.79
CA GLN A 220 -23.84 -4.33 -10.62
C GLN A 220 -24.05 -5.84 -10.79
N ASN A 221 -24.42 -6.29 -11.99
CA ASN A 221 -24.57 -7.71 -12.27
C ASN A 221 -23.22 -8.45 -12.18
N LEU A 222 -22.15 -7.90 -12.75
CA LEU A 222 -20.81 -8.47 -12.64
C LEU A 222 -20.35 -8.54 -11.18
N TYR A 223 -20.62 -7.50 -10.39
CA TYR A 223 -20.33 -7.51 -8.96
C TYR A 223 -21.07 -8.61 -8.21
N ARG A 224 -22.37 -8.81 -8.49
CA ARG A 224 -23.17 -9.91 -7.91
C ARG A 224 -22.62 -11.28 -8.31
N LEU A 225 -22.22 -11.46 -9.56
CA LEU A 225 -21.60 -12.70 -10.02
C LEU A 225 -20.27 -12.96 -9.31
N ALA A 226 -19.40 -11.95 -9.21
CA ALA A 226 -18.12 -12.06 -8.53
C ALA A 226 -18.29 -12.43 -7.04
N MET A 227 -19.14 -11.70 -6.30
CA MET A 227 -19.35 -11.95 -4.87
C MET A 227 -19.98 -13.33 -4.58
N THR A 228 -20.72 -13.88 -5.54
CA THR A 228 -21.33 -15.22 -5.46
C THR A 228 -20.48 -16.31 -6.11
N GLY A 229 -19.19 -16.04 -6.35
CA GLY A 229 -18.23 -17.05 -6.84
C GLY A 229 -18.43 -17.45 -8.31
N SER A 230 -19.22 -16.68 -9.06
CA SER A 230 -19.44 -16.84 -10.50
C SER A 230 -18.56 -15.88 -11.34
N GLY A 231 -17.53 -15.29 -10.72
CA GLY A 231 -16.48 -14.59 -11.46
C GLY A 231 -15.54 -15.57 -12.18
N ILE A 232 -14.79 -15.05 -13.16
CA ILE A 232 -13.96 -15.88 -14.03
C ILE A 232 -12.48 -15.84 -13.65
N ASP A 233 -12.01 -14.76 -13.03
CA ASP A 233 -10.58 -14.49 -12.89
C ASP A 233 -9.89 -15.45 -11.92
N ARG A 234 -10.47 -15.73 -10.73
CA ARG A 234 -9.89 -16.74 -9.83
C ARG A 234 -10.01 -18.15 -10.40
N HIS A 235 -11.04 -18.44 -11.18
CA HIS A 235 -11.18 -19.73 -11.86
C HIS A 235 -10.09 -19.91 -12.93
N LEU A 236 -9.87 -18.91 -13.78
CA LEU A 236 -8.79 -18.93 -14.78
C LEU A 236 -7.40 -19.03 -14.11
N PHE A 237 -7.20 -18.33 -13.00
CA PHE A 237 -5.96 -18.45 -12.22
C PHE A 237 -5.77 -19.87 -11.66
N CYS A 238 -6.84 -20.50 -11.16
CA CYS A 238 -6.79 -21.90 -10.72
C CYS A 238 -6.38 -22.84 -11.87
N LEU A 239 -7.00 -22.69 -13.06
CA LEU A 239 -6.64 -23.47 -14.24
C LEU A 239 -5.17 -23.27 -14.62
N TYR A 240 -4.65 -22.05 -14.51
CA TYR A 240 -3.24 -21.76 -14.73
C TYR A 240 -2.32 -22.47 -13.74
N VAL A 241 -2.60 -22.39 -12.44
CA VAL A 241 -1.81 -23.08 -11.40
C VAL A 241 -1.82 -24.60 -11.64
N VAL A 242 -2.97 -25.18 -11.96
CA VAL A 242 -3.10 -26.61 -12.29
C VAL A 242 -2.31 -26.96 -13.56
N SER A 243 -2.38 -26.12 -14.60
CA SER A 243 -1.61 -26.35 -15.85
C SER A 243 -0.10 -26.38 -15.59
N LYS A 244 0.41 -25.50 -14.72
CA LYS A 244 1.82 -25.48 -14.32
C LYS A 244 2.21 -26.73 -13.54
N TYR A 245 1.36 -27.18 -12.62
CA TYR A 245 1.59 -28.41 -11.87
C TYR A 245 1.65 -29.65 -12.79
N LEU A 246 0.77 -29.70 -13.79
CA LEU A 246 0.70 -30.82 -14.74
C LEU A 246 1.73 -30.73 -15.88
N GLY A 247 2.50 -29.64 -15.99
CA GLY A 247 3.42 -29.41 -17.10
C GLY A 247 2.72 -29.20 -18.45
N VAL A 248 1.46 -28.76 -18.44
CA VAL A 248 0.67 -28.52 -19.65
C VAL A 248 0.76 -27.04 -20.03
N GLU A 249 1.19 -26.76 -21.25
CA GLU A 249 1.14 -25.41 -21.79
C GLU A 249 -0.22 -25.14 -22.45
N SER A 250 -0.81 -23.99 -22.12
CA SER A 250 -2.05 -23.52 -22.73
C SER A 250 -1.82 -22.14 -23.35
N PRO A 251 -1.87 -22.01 -24.68
CA PRO A 251 -1.77 -20.71 -25.35
C PRO A 251 -2.82 -19.71 -24.84
N PHE A 252 -4.04 -20.17 -24.61
CA PHE A 252 -5.14 -19.35 -24.08
C PHE A 252 -4.84 -18.79 -22.68
N LEU A 253 -4.38 -19.63 -21.75
CA LEU A 253 -4.06 -19.16 -20.39
C LEU A 253 -2.85 -18.22 -20.39
N LYS A 254 -1.88 -18.45 -21.29
CA LYS A 254 -0.74 -17.56 -21.47
C LYS A 254 -1.18 -16.18 -21.96
N GLU A 255 -2.08 -16.12 -22.94
CA GLU A 255 -2.63 -14.87 -23.48
C GLU A 255 -3.42 -14.11 -22.41
N VAL A 256 -4.46 -14.74 -21.85
CA VAL A 256 -5.41 -14.07 -20.95
C VAL A 256 -4.76 -13.56 -19.66
N LEU A 257 -3.70 -14.22 -19.17
CA LEU A 257 -2.98 -13.79 -17.97
C LEU A 257 -1.81 -12.85 -18.24
N SER A 258 -1.46 -12.62 -19.51
CA SER A 258 -0.39 -11.68 -19.88
C SER A 258 -0.87 -10.23 -19.97
N GLU A 259 -2.18 -10.02 -20.13
CA GLU A 259 -2.75 -8.69 -20.27
C GLU A 259 -2.70 -7.90 -18.95
N PRO A 260 -2.07 -6.72 -18.91
CA PRO A 260 -1.89 -5.97 -17.68
C PRO A 260 -3.17 -5.25 -17.23
N TRP A 261 -3.41 -5.25 -15.92
CA TRP A 261 -4.45 -4.45 -15.28
C TRP A 261 -4.02 -2.99 -15.13
N ARG A 262 -4.08 -2.24 -16.23
CA ARG A 262 -3.66 -0.82 -16.24
C ARG A 262 -4.52 0.10 -15.38
N LEU A 263 -5.72 -0.32 -15.01
CA LEU A 263 -6.51 0.36 -13.99
C LEU A 263 -6.91 -0.63 -12.92
N SER A 264 -6.33 -0.51 -11.73
CA SER A 264 -6.71 -1.32 -10.57
C SER A 264 -7.49 -0.47 -9.59
N THR A 265 -8.67 -0.93 -9.20
CA THR A 265 -9.62 -0.17 -8.41
C THR A 265 -10.08 -0.95 -7.18
N SER A 266 -10.38 -0.24 -6.10
CA SER A 266 -11.05 -0.82 -4.94
C SER A 266 -11.89 0.21 -4.21
N GLN A 267 -13.15 -0.16 -3.95
CA GLN A 267 -13.91 0.51 -2.91
C GLN A 267 -13.40 0.02 -1.53
N THR A 268 -13.14 0.94 -0.61
CA THR A 268 -12.90 0.61 0.80
C THR A 268 -14.24 0.70 1.55
N PRO A 269 -14.92 -0.42 1.86
CA PRO A 269 -16.18 -0.36 2.57
C PRO A 269 -15.94 0.00 4.04
N VAL A 270 -16.58 1.06 4.52
CA VAL A 270 -16.56 1.43 5.93
C VAL A 270 -17.98 1.45 6.47
N GLN A 271 -18.24 0.58 7.44
CA GLN A 271 -19.56 0.44 8.07
C GLN A 271 -19.74 1.38 9.28
N GLN A 272 -18.66 1.99 9.74
CA GLN A 272 -18.63 2.81 10.95
C GLN A 272 -18.63 4.31 10.67
N THR A 273 -18.74 4.76 9.41
CA THR A 273 -18.74 6.21 9.08
C THR A 273 -19.85 6.98 9.77
N GLU A 274 -20.98 6.35 10.10
CA GLU A 274 -22.09 6.99 10.81
C GLU A 274 -21.80 7.26 12.30
N LEU A 275 -20.73 6.66 12.85
CA LEU A 275 -20.29 6.90 14.23
C LEU A 275 -19.44 8.18 14.36
N PHE A 276 -19.09 8.82 13.24
CA PHE A 276 -18.23 10.00 13.20
C PHE A 276 -18.97 11.19 12.61
N ASP A 277 -18.99 12.30 13.33
CA ASP A 277 -19.49 13.59 12.84
C ASP A 277 -18.37 14.33 12.11
N LEU A 278 -18.20 14.02 10.82
CA LEU A 278 -17.18 14.64 9.98
C LEU A 278 -17.47 16.11 9.63
N VAL A 279 -18.67 16.62 9.94
CA VAL A 279 -19.03 18.02 9.71
C VAL A 279 -18.45 18.87 10.83
N ASN A 280 -18.67 18.46 12.09
CA ASN A 280 -18.18 19.19 13.25
C ASN A 280 -16.74 18.78 13.64
N HIS A 281 -16.28 17.61 13.23
CA HIS A 281 -14.95 17.06 13.52
C HIS A 281 -14.20 16.64 12.23
N PRO A 282 -13.80 17.59 11.38
CA PRO A 282 -13.11 17.29 10.12
C PRO A 282 -11.74 16.61 10.32
N GLU A 283 -11.15 16.70 11.51
CA GLU A 283 -9.90 16.02 11.90
C GLU A 283 -10.02 14.48 11.92
N PHE A 284 -11.23 13.94 12.01
CA PHE A 284 -11.46 12.49 11.94
C PHE A 284 -11.51 11.95 10.50
N ILE A 285 -11.29 12.81 9.51
CA ILE A 285 -11.27 12.40 8.11
C ILE A 285 -10.19 11.32 7.89
N SER A 286 -10.62 10.16 7.39
CA SER A 286 -9.71 9.11 6.96
C SER A 286 -9.36 9.32 5.49
N LEU A 287 -8.07 9.18 5.17
CA LEU A 287 -7.59 9.13 3.78
C LEU A 287 -8.11 7.88 3.03
N GLY A 288 -8.75 6.94 3.73
CA GLY A 288 -9.12 5.64 3.19
C GLY A 288 -7.91 4.71 3.05
N GLY A 289 -8.12 3.58 2.38
CA GLY A 289 -7.02 2.72 1.94
C GLY A 289 -6.43 3.23 0.62
N GLY A 290 -5.17 2.90 0.35
CA GLY A 290 -4.49 3.17 -0.92
C GLY A 290 -3.56 2.02 -1.29
N PHE A 291 -3.26 1.87 -2.58
CA PHE A 291 -2.30 0.89 -3.09
C PHE A 291 -1.61 1.46 -4.32
N GLY A 292 -0.40 0.99 -4.62
CA GLY A 292 0.34 1.35 -5.85
C GLY A 292 -0.27 0.72 -7.10
N PRO A 293 0.08 1.20 -8.30
CA PRO A 293 -0.37 0.59 -9.55
C PRO A 293 0.18 -0.84 -9.68
N VAL A 294 -0.60 -1.73 -10.29
CA VAL A 294 -0.20 -3.14 -10.53
C VAL A 294 0.51 -3.34 -11.87
N ALA A 295 0.43 -2.35 -12.75
CA ALA A 295 1.15 -2.26 -14.02
C ALA A 295 2.03 -1.01 -14.01
N ASP A 296 3.21 -1.08 -14.61
CA ASP A 296 4.16 0.04 -14.64
C ASP A 296 3.61 1.27 -15.38
N ASP A 297 2.72 1.05 -16.35
CA ASP A 297 2.07 2.06 -17.18
C ASP A 297 0.61 2.35 -16.79
N GLY A 298 0.23 1.98 -15.55
CA GLY A 298 -1.14 2.03 -15.05
C GLY A 298 -1.37 2.89 -13.81
N TYR A 299 -2.61 2.85 -13.34
CA TYR A 299 -3.09 3.55 -12.15
C TYR A 299 -3.62 2.59 -11.09
N GLY A 300 -3.36 2.90 -9.82
CA GLY A 300 -4.08 2.36 -8.67
C GLY A 300 -5.07 3.39 -8.14
N VAL A 301 -6.35 3.05 -8.05
CA VAL A 301 -7.39 3.95 -7.54
C VAL A 301 -8.17 3.29 -6.42
N SER A 302 -8.06 3.84 -5.22
CA SER A 302 -8.94 3.47 -4.11
C SER A 302 -9.91 4.61 -3.83
N TYR A 303 -11.13 4.27 -3.44
CA TYR A 303 -12.11 5.26 -3.01
C TYR A 303 -12.89 4.79 -1.79
N ILE A 304 -13.21 5.74 -0.92
CA ILE A 304 -14.04 5.55 0.25
C ILE A 304 -15.22 6.52 0.18
N ILE A 305 -16.42 5.99 0.36
CA ILE A 305 -17.64 6.78 0.40
C ILE A 305 -17.91 7.15 1.85
N MET A 306 -17.78 8.45 2.17
CA MET A 306 -17.89 8.96 3.53
C MET A 306 -19.19 9.72 3.72
N GLY A 307 -20.13 9.13 4.47
CA GLY A 307 -21.44 9.74 4.71
C GLY A 307 -22.24 9.92 3.41
N GLU A 308 -23.07 10.97 3.34
CA GLU A 308 -23.98 11.23 2.21
C GLU A 308 -23.39 12.19 1.17
N GLU A 309 -22.35 12.95 1.53
CA GLU A 309 -21.92 14.14 0.78
C GLU A 309 -20.47 14.09 0.29
N MET A 310 -19.67 13.11 0.71
CA MET A 310 -18.25 13.07 0.40
C MET A 310 -17.78 11.70 -0.10
N ILE A 311 -16.85 11.72 -1.05
CA ILE A 311 -16.10 10.55 -1.50
C ILE A 311 -14.62 10.94 -1.53
N ASN A 312 -13.76 10.21 -0.82
CA ASN A 312 -12.32 10.42 -0.92
C ASN A 312 -11.73 9.46 -1.95
N PHE A 313 -10.83 9.99 -2.77
CA PHE A 313 -10.07 9.23 -3.76
C PHE A 313 -8.59 9.23 -3.42
N HIS A 314 -7.97 8.08 -3.63
CA HIS A 314 -6.53 7.88 -3.57
C HIS A 314 -6.08 7.35 -4.93
N VAL A 315 -5.29 8.12 -5.66
CA VAL A 315 -4.77 7.79 -6.98
C VAL A 315 -3.26 7.61 -6.89
N SER A 316 -2.75 6.51 -7.43
CA SER A 316 -1.32 6.24 -7.53
C SER A 316 -0.93 5.86 -8.95
N CYS A 317 0.29 6.21 -9.34
CA CYS A 317 0.96 5.72 -10.54
C CYS A 317 2.48 5.70 -10.32
N LYS A 318 3.27 5.46 -11.36
CA LYS A 318 4.74 5.53 -11.28
C LYS A 318 5.27 6.82 -11.88
N HIS A 319 6.22 7.47 -11.22
CA HIS A 319 6.94 8.62 -11.77
C HIS A 319 7.72 8.26 -13.04
N SER A 320 8.24 7.03 -13.11
CA SER A 320 8.96 6.49 -14.26
C SER A 320 8.11 6.35 -15.53
N CYS A 321 6.77 6.32 -15.43
CA CYS A 321 5.89 6.28 -16.58
C CYS A 321 5.43 7.69 -16.98
N THR A 322 5.94 8.19 -18.11
CA THR A 322 5.61 9.52 -18.65
C THR A 322 4.17 9.66 -19.14
N GLU A 323 3.46 8.55 -19.32
CA GLU A 323 2.06 8.52 -19.74
C GLU A 323 1.06 8.58 -18.58
N THR A 324 1.54 8.46 -17.34
CA THR A 324 0.70 8.51 -16.14
C THR A 324 1.00 9.72 -15.27
N ASN A 325 -0.03 10.32 -14.67
CA ASN A 325 0.14 11.40 -13.71
C ASN A 325 -1.03 11.41 -12.70
N SER A 326 -0.73 11.23 -11.42
CA SER A 326 -1.76 11.01 -10.38
C SER A 326 -2.69 12.21 -10.21
N HIS A 327 -2.14 13.43 -10.28
CA HIS A 327 -2.88 14.69 -10.14
C HIS A 327 -3.76 15.00 -11.35
N LYS A 328 -3.23 14.81 -12.57
CA LYS A 328 -3.99 14.96 -13.82
C LYS A 328 -5.15 13.98 -13.84
N PHE A 329 -4.88 12.71 -13.51
CA PHE A 329 -5.91 11.69 -13.48
C PHE A 329 -6.95 11.94 -12.39
N GLY A 330 -6.54 12.38 -11.19
CA GLY A 330 -7.47 12.84 -10.15
C GLY A 330 -8.39 13.97 -10.60
N SER A 331 -7.86 14.94 -11.34
CA SER A 331 -8.67 16.02 -11.94
C SER A 331 -9.68 15.49 -12.96
N GLN A 332 -9.28 14.51 -13.79
CA GLN A 332 -10.18 13.83 -14.72
C GLN A 332 -11.29 13.05 -14.01
N ILE A 333 -10.99 12.39 -12.88
CA ILE A 333 -11.99 11.70 -12.06
C ILE A 333 -13.01 12.71 -11.53
N SER A 334 -12.58 13.82 -10.93
CA SER A 334 -13.48 14.86 -10.43
C SER A 334 -14.37 15.42 -11.55
N GLN A 335 -13.80 15.70 -12.73
CA GLN A 335 -14.57 16.19 -13.87
C GLN A 335 -15.56 15.13 -14.37
N ALA A 336 -15.15 13.87 -14.49
CA ALA A 336 -16.02 12.77 -14.89
C ALA A 336 -17.20 12.61 -13.91
N MET A 337 -16.94 12.67 -12.59
CA MET A 337 -17.99 12.63 -11.57
C MET A 337 -19.03 13.76 -11.78
N MET A 338 -18.57 14.99 -12.00
CA MET A 338 -19.43 16.15 -12.27
C MET A 338 -20.23 16.02 -13.57
N ASP A 339 -19.61 15.50 -14.63
CA ASP A 339 -20.26 15.32 -15.93
C ASP A 339 -21.32 14.23 -15.86
N LEU A 340 -21.07 13.11 -15.18
CA LEU A 340 -22.08 12.07 -14.95
C LEU A 340 -23.28 12.63 -14.15
N MET A 341 -23.01 13.46 -13.13
CA MET A 341 -24.08 14.07 -12.35
C MET A 341 -24.90 15.06 -13.19
N THR A 342 -24.23 15.88 -14.00
CA THR A 342 -24.89 16.83 -14.91
C THR A 342 -25.71 16.11 -15.97
N LEU A 343 -25.19 15.00 -16.51
CA LEU A 343 -25.89 14.15 -17.46
C LEU A 343 -27.23 13.65 -16.86
N LEU A 344 -27.19 13.14 -15.63
CA LEU A 344 -28.38 12.62 -14.93
C LEU A 344 -29.30 13.72 -14.39
N ASN A 345 -28.77 14.87 -14.02
CA ASN A 345 -29.48 16.01 -13.45
C ASN A 345 -28.88 17.35 -13.90
N PRO A 346 -29.44 18.03 -14.92
CA PRO A 346 -28.87 19.24 -15.51
C PRO A 346 -28.87 20.42 -14.54
N ASP A 347 -29.91 20.50 -13.71
CA ASP A 347 -30.15 21.57 -12.75
C ASP A 347 -29.14 21.53 -11.59
N PHE A 348 -28.27 20.51 -11.56
CA PHE A 348 -27.20 20.38 -10.59
C PHE A 348 -26.23 21.57 -10.62
N LYS A 349 -25.87 22.10 -11.81
CA LYS A 349 -24.95 23.25 -11.90
C LYS A 349 -25.56 24.56 -11.40
N GLU A 350 -26.88 24.72 -11.50
CA GLU A 350 -27.59 25.90 -10.99
C GLU A 350 -27.63 25.94 -9.46
N THR A 351 -27.76 24.78 -8.82
CA THR A 351 -27.83 24.69 -7.35
C THR A 351 -26.48 24.94 -6.66
N THR A 352 -25.34 24.57 -7.27
CA THR A 352 -24.00 24.87 -6.72
C THR A 352 -23.59 26.35 -6.79
N LYS A 353 -24.17 27.15 -7.70
CA LYS A 353 -23.92 28.60 -7.77
C LYS A 353 -24.77 29.41 -6.78
N ALA A 354 -25.84 28.82 -6.24
CA ALA A 354 -26.80 29.49 -5.37
C ALA A 354 -26.47 29.38 -3.87
N SER A 355 -25.24 29.03 -3.48
CA SER A 355 -24.82 28.99 -2.07
C SER A 355 -23.44 29.60 -1.84
N PRO A 356 -23.35 30.94 -1.89
CA PRO A 356 -22.62 31.72 -0.92
C PRO A 356 -23.65 32.48 -0.06
N ASP A 357 -23.55 32.33 1.26
CA ASP A 357 -24.34 32.97 2.32
C ASP A 357 -25.35 32.07 3.04
N LYS A 358 -24.83 31.29 3.99
CA LYS A 358 -25.43 31.23 5.32
C LYS A 358 -24.34 31.40 6.38
N GLN A 359 -24.18 32.65 6.78
CA GLN A 359 -23.58 33.06 8.06
C GLN A 359 -24.37 32.44 9.22
N SER A 360 -23.65 31.86 10.18
CA SER A 360 -23.79 32.16 11.62
C SER A 360 -22.58 31.61 12.36
#